data_AF-A0A659UDN7-F1
#
_entry.id   AF-A0A659UDN7-F1
#
_cell.length_a   1.000
_cell.length_b   1.000
_cell.length_c   1.000
_cell.angle_alpha   90.00
_cell.angle_beta   90.00
_cell.angle_gamma   90.00
#
_symmetry.space_group_name_H-M   'P 1'
#
loop_
_entity.id
_entity.type
_entity.pdbx_description
1 polymer ?
#
loop_
_entity_poly.entity_id
_entity_poly.type
_entity_poly.pdbx_seq_one_letter_code
_entity_poly.pdbx_strand_id
1 'polypeptide(L)'
;MAVAELNLGLLYSWGKGVQQDDSKAAELWRKAAIRGLPEAQQYLGYAYFSGTGVPKSGSDAVLWLTKAAEQGNVDAQINLGVAYLTGEIVDKNPKLAFYWYEKAAQLNDSKAQFNVAL
;
A
#
# COMPACT_ATOMS: atom_id res chain seq x y z
N MET A 1 -15.91 -3.26 10.92
CA MET A 1 -16.23 -3.75 9.56
C MET A 1 -15.02 -3.65 8.61
N ALA A 2 -14.32 -2.51 8.48
CA ALA A 2 -13.19 -2.38 7.54
C ALA A 2 -12.04 -3.39 7.73
N VAL A 3 -11.64 -3.69 8.97
CA VAL A 3 -10.58 -4.69 9.26
C VAL A 3 -10.99 -6.10 8.83
N ALA A 4 -12.27 -6.46 8.97
CA ALA A 4 -12.77 -7.77 8.53
C ALA A 4 -12.73 -7.91 7.01
N GLU A 5 -13.07 -6.84 6.28
CA GLU A 5 -12.96 -6.81 4.81
C GLU A 5 -11.50 -6.87 4.35
N LEU A 6 -10.59 -6.16 5.01
CA LEU A 6 -9.15 -6.28 4.75
C LEU A 6 -8.68 -7.73 4.88
N ASN A 7 -8.99 -8.36 6.02
CA ASN A 7 -8.57 -9.73 6.30
C ASN A 7 -9.18 -10.71 5.30
N LEU A 8 -10.47 -10.56 4.97
CA LEU A 8 -11.11 -11.39 3.96
C LEU A 8 -10.46 -11.20 2.58
N GLY A 9 -10.09 -9.97 2.22
CA GLY A 9 -9.34 -9.69 1.00
C GLY A 9 -7.99 -10.41 0.97
N LEU A 10 -7.26 -10.43 2.08
CA LEU A 10 -6.01 -11.18 2.21
C LEU A 10 -6.21 -12.69 2.06
N LEU A 11 -7.31 -13.25 2.60
CA LEU A 11 -7.63 -14.66 2.41
C LEU A 11 -7.89 -14.99 0.94
N TYR A 12 -8.61 -14.14 0.21
CA TYR A 12 -8.82 -14.30 -1.23
C TYR A 12 -7.52 -14.15 -2.03
N SER A 13 -6.66 -13.17 -1.71
CA SER A 13 -5.40 -13.00 -2.45
C SER A 13 -4.42 -14.16 -2.22
N TRP A 14 -4.42 -14.76 -1.03
CA TRP A 14 -3.55 -15.89 -0.71
C TRP A 14 -4.18 -17.27 -0.94
N GLY A 15 -5.46 -17.34 -1.32
CA GLY A 15 -6.20 -18.61 -1.40
C GLY A 15 -6.27 -19.39 -0.08
N LYS A 16 -6.27 -18.69 1.07
CA LYS A 16 -6.29 -19.33 2.39
C LYS A 16 -7.72 -19.59 2.85
N GLY A 17 -8.13 -20.86 2.77
CA GLY A 17 -9.49 -21.29 3.16
C GLY A 17 -10.58 -20.91 2.14
N VAL A 18 -10.21 -20.27 1.04
CA VAL A 18 -11.05 -19.94 -0.12
C VAL A 18 -10.23 -20.13 -1.40
N GLN A 19 -10.89 -20.30 -2.54
CA GLN A 19 -10.19 -20.26 -3.83
C GLN A 19 -9.56 -18.87 -4.02
N GLN A 20 -8.31 -18.83 -4.50
CA GLN A 20 -7.63 -17.57 -4.76
C GLN A 20 -8.40 -16.74 -5.79
N ASP A 21 -8.61 -15.46 -5.48
CA ASP A 21 -9.32 -14.49 -6.32
C ASP A 21 -8.82 -13.07 -6.03
N ASP A 22 -7.85 -12.61 -6.80
CA ASP A 22 -7.26 -11.28 -6.62
C ASP A 22 -8.22 -10.14 -6.97
N SER A 23 -9.18 -10.37 -7.88
CA SER A 23 -10.20 -9.38 -8.21
C SER A 23 -11.12 -9.12 -7.03
N LYS A 24 -11.54 -10.19 -6.36
CA LYS A 24 -12.34 -10.11 -5.14
C LYS A 24 -11.56 -9.55 -3.96
N ALA A 25 -10.28 -9.87 -3.86
CA ALA A 25 -9.39 -9.26 -2.89
C ALA A 25 -9.33 -7.74 -3.06
N ALA A 26 -9.11 -7.26 -4.29
CA ALA A 26 -9.05 -5.83 -4.60
C ALA A 26 -10.38 -5.10 -4.34
N GLU A 27 -11.52 -5.74 -4.60
CA GLU A 27 -12.84 -5.18 -4.25
C GLU A 27 -12.99 -4.97 -2.73
N LEU A 28 -12.59 -5.96 -1.94
CA LEU A 28 -12.65 -5.90 -0.48
C LEU A 28 -11.68 -4.87 0.09
N TRP A 29 -10.45 -4.82 -0.42
CA TRP A 29 -9.49 -3.77 -0.07
C TRP A 29 -10.02 -2.39 -0.42
N ARG A 30 -10.70 -2.21 -1.56
CA ARG A 30 -11.36 -0.93 -1.89
C ARG A 30 -12.40 -0.53 -0.86
N LYS A 31 -13.28 -1.44 -0.44
CA LYS A 31 -14.29 -1.15 0.59
C LYS A 31 -13.65 -0.74 1.92
N ALA A 32 -12.57 -1.41 2.33
CA ALA A 32 -11.83 -1.06 3.54
C ALA A 32 -11.04 0.26 3.39
N ALA A 33 -10.42 0.50 2.24
CA ALA A 33 -9.61 1.68 1.92
C ALA A 33 -10.44 2.96 1.90
N ILE A 34 -11.66 2.90 1.35
CA ILE A 34 -12.63 4.01 1.36
C ILE A 34 -12.98 4.43 2.80
N ARG A 35 -12.93 3.50 3.76
CA ARG A 35 -13.16 3.80 5.18
C ARG A 35 -11.90 4.27 5.92
N GLY A 36 -10.81 4.53 5.21
CA GLY A 36 -9.61 5.15 5.75
C GLY A 36 -8.54 4.19 6.24
N LEU A 37 -8.75 2.86 6.17
CA LEU A 37 -7.79 1.90 6.73
C LEU A 37 -6.46 1.91 5.92
N PRO A 38 -5.33 2.33 6.52
CA PRO A 38 -4.09 2.56 5.76
C PRO A 38 -3.50 1.28 5.16
N GLU A 39 -3.63 0.13 5.81
CA GLU A 39 -3.20 -1.16 5.26
C GLU A 39 -4.00 -1.50 4.00
N ALA A 40 -5.33 -1.31 4.02
CA ALA A 40 -6.15 -1.57 2.85
C ALA A 40 -5.86 -0.61 1.70
N GLN A 41 -5.60 0.66 2.01
CA GLN A 41 -5.15 1.65 1.02
C GLN A 41 -3.81 1.25 0.42
N GLN A 42 -2.87 0.75 1.23
CA GLN A 42 -1.59 0.24 0.74
C GLN A 42 -1.78 -0.95 -0.20
N TYR A 43 -2.57 -1.96 0.19
CA TYR A 43 -2.82 -3.13 -0.66
C TYR A 43 -3.52 -2.75 -1.97
N LEU A 44 -4.52 -1.88 -1.93
CA LEU A 44 -5.19 -1.41 -3.14
C LEU A 44 -4.25 -0.61 -4.04
N GLY A 45 -3.41 0.26 -3.46
CA GLY A 45 -2.39 1.01 -4.19
C GLY A 45 -1.38 0.08 -4.87
N TYR A 46 -0.96 -0.98 -4.19
CA TYR A 46 -0.08 -2.00 -4.76
C TYR A 46 -0.78 -2.87 -5.84
N ALA A 47 -2.07 -3.17 -5.68
CA ALA A 47 -2.86 -3.87 -6.68
C ALA A 47 -2.89 -3.07 -8.00
N TYR A 48 -3.10 -1.75 -7.92
CA TYR A 48 -2.99 -0.86 -9.08
C TYR A 48 -1.57 -0.71 -9.62
N PHE A 49 -0.56 -0.72 -8.76
CA PHE A 49 0.85 -0.69 -9.16
C PHE A 49 1.20 -1.92 -10.02
N SER A 50 0.80 -3.11 -9.57
CA SER A 50 1.16 -4.38 -10.18
C SER A 50 0.21 -4.82 -11.30
N GLY A 51 -1.03 -4.33 -11.29
CA GLY A 51 -2.10 -4.83 -12.16
C GLY A 51 -2.73 -6.14 -11.65
N THR A 52 -2.60 -6.44 -10.36
CA THR A 52 -3.12 -7.68 -9.75
C THR A 52 -4.55 -7.48 -9.28
N GLY A 53 -5.51 -8.22 -9.84
CA GLY A 53 -6.93 -8.11 -9.51
C GLY A 53 -7.62 -6.83 -10.01
N VAL A 54 -6.88 -5.84 -10.49
CA VAL A 54 -7.37 -4.59 -11.11
C VAL A 54 -6.47 -4.21 -12.29
N PRO A 55 -6.98 -3.47 -13.29
CA PRO A 55 -6.14 -2.92 -14.34
C PRO A 55 -5.03 -2.04 -13.77
N LYS A 56 -3.80 -2.20 -14.27
CA LYS A 56 -2.64 -1.41 -13.85
C LYS A 56 -2.91 0.09 -14.08
N SER A 57 -2.68 0.92 -13.06
CA SER A 57 -2.96 2.36 -13.12
C SER A 57 -2.01 3.13 -12.22
N GLY A 58 -1.17 3.97 -12.83
CA GLY A 58 -0.22 4.83 -12.13
C GLY A 58 -0.87 5.85 -11.21
N SER A 59 -1.90 6.52 -11.71
CA SER A 59 -2.63 7.55 -10.97
C SER A 59 -3.37 6.97 -9.76
N ASP A 60 -4.03 5.81 -9.92
CA ASP A 60 -4.71 5.16 -8.79
C ASP A 60 -3.71 4.60 -7.78
N ALA A 61 -2.60 4.02 -8.24
CA ALA A 61 -1.54 3.54 -7.36
C ALA A 61 -0.99 4.67 -6.49
N VAL A 62 -0.58 5.80 -7.11
CA VAL A 62 -0.07 6.96 -6.37
C VAL A 62 -1.13 7.53 -5.43
N LEU A 63 -2.39 7.63 -5.85
CA LEU A 63 -3.47 8.15 -5.01
C LEU A 63 -3.63 7.33 -3.72
N TRP A 64 -3.77 6.01 -3.84
CA TRP A 64 -4.03 5.15 -2.69
C TRP A 64 -2.79 4.96 -1.81
N LEU A 65 -1.61 4.80 -2.42
CA LEU A 65 -0.36 4.71 -1.67
C LEU A 65 -0.07 6.02 -0.92
N THR A 66 -0.35 7.19 -1.51
CA THR A 66 -0.14 8.48 -0.81
C THR A 66 -1.03 8.59 0.41
N LYS A 67 -2.32 8.23 0.29
CA LYS A 67 -3.25 8.21 1.44
C LYS A 67 -2.78 7.30 2.57
N ALA A 68 -2.24 6.12 2.25
CA ALA A 68 -1.68 5.21 3.25
C ALA A 68 -0.39 5.77 3.86
N ALA A 69 0.50 6.31 3.03
CA ALA A 69 1.80 6.85 3.40
C ALA A 69 1.68 8.06 4.34
N GLU A 70 0.72 8.95 4.09
CA GLU A 70 0.41 10.10 4.94
C GLU A 70 -0.11 9.69 6.33
N GLN A 71 -0.71 8.50 6.44
CA GLN A 71 -1.13 7.90 7.70
C GLN A 71 0.00 7.10 8.39
N GLY A 72 1.23 7.16 7.88
CA GLY A 72 2.39 6.48 8.46
C GLY A 72 2.52 5.01 8.07
N ASN A 73 1.86 4.56 7.00
CA ASN A 73 2.12 3.23 6.46
C ASN A 73 3.49 3.20 5.75
N VAL A 74 4.44 2.45 6.31
CA VAL A 74 5.83 2.38 5.84
C VAL A 74 5.92 1.69 4.47
N ASP A 75 5.17 0.61 4.26
CA ASP A 75 5.17 -0.11 2.98
C ASP A 75 4.65 0.77 1.83
N ALA A 76 3.66 1.62 2.10
CA ALA A 76 3.16 2.58 1.12
C ALA A 76 4.19 3.66 0.77
N GLN A 77 4.94 4.15 1.77
CA GLN A 77 6.05 5.09 1.54
C GLN A 77 7.15 4.45 0.68
N ILE A 78 7.53 3.21 0.97
CA ILE A 78 8.51 2.46 0.16
C ILE A 78 8.00 2.27 -1.26
N ASN A 79 6.74 1.87 -1.45
CA ASN A 79 6.16 1.66 -2.78
C ASN A 79 6.10 2.96 -3.62
N LEU A 80 5.81 4.11 -3.00
CA LEU A 80 5.93 5.41 -3.67
C LEU A 80 7.38 5.74 -4.04
N GLY A 81 8.32 5.43 -3.14
CA GLY A 81 9.75 5.51 -3.40
C GLY A 81 10.15 4.75 -4.66
N VAL A 82 9.72 3.49 -4.76
CA VAL A 82 9.98 2.62 -5.93
C VAL A 82 9.31 3.17 -7.19
N ALA A 83 8.03 3.57 -7.10
CA ALA A 83 7.28 4.08 -8.25
C ALA A 83 7.98 5.29 -8.90
N TYR A 84 8.37 6.27 -8.08
CA TYR A 84 9.06 7.47 -8.57
C TYR A 84 10.54 7.23 -8.94
N LEU A 85 11.21 6.24 -8.35
CA LEU A 85 12.60 5.93 -8.69
C LEU A 85 12.70 5.22 -10.04
N THR A 86 11.82 4.25 -10.28
CA THR A 86 11.79 3.42 -11.49
C THR A 86 11.15 4.16 -12.65
N GLY A 87 10.10 4.94 -12.38
CA GLY A 87 9.28 5.56 -13.41
C GLY A 87 8.42 4.55 -14.20
N GLU A 88 8.21 3.34 -13.67
CA GLU A 88 7.54 2.26 -14.43
C GLU A 88 6.05 2.53 -14.64
N ILE A 89 5.40 3.15 -13.65
CA ILE A 89 3.96 3.39 -13.64
C ILE A 89 3.59 4.87 -13.55
N VAL A 90 4.54 5.73 -13.24
CA VAL A 90 4.40 7.18 -13.13
C VAL A 90 5.68 7.85 -13.62
N ASP A 91 5.65 9.15 -13.88
CA ASP A 91 6.85 9.87 -14.29
C ASP A 91 7.96 9.74 -13.24
N LYS A 92 9.14 9.35 -13.70
CA LYS A 92 10.33 9.20 -12.86
C LYS A 92 10.63 10.52 -12.15
N ASN A 93 10.73 10.49 -10.84
CA ASN A 93 11.08 11.63 -10.00
C ASN A 93 11.96 11.20 -8.82
N PRO A 94 13.29 11.17 -8.99
CA PRO A 94 14.21 10.72 -7.94
C PRO A 94 14.14 11.56 -6.65
N LYS A 95 13.72 12.83 -6.74
CA LYS A 95 13.54 13.70 -5.56
C LYS A 95 12.35 13.25 -4.72
N LEU A 96 11.22 12.95 -5.36
CA LEU A 96 10.07 12.38 -4.66
C LEU A 96 10.35 10.98 -4.14
N ALA A 97 11.13 10.18 -4.88
CA ALA A 97 11.56 8.87 -4.40
C ALA A 97 12.36 8.97 -3.10
N PHE A 98 13.38 9.84 -3.09
CA PHE A 98 14.19 10.11 -1.90
C PHE A 98 13.33 10.59 -0.72
N TYR A 99 12.42 11.54 -0.97
CA TYR A 99 11.49 12.04 0.05
C TYR A 99 10.69 10.92 0.73
N TRP A 100 10.12 10.00 -0.04
CA TRP A 100 9.31 8.91 0.51
C TRP A 100 10.17 7.87 1.24
N TYR A 101 11.36 7.55 0.73
CA TYR A 101 12.29 6.66 1.45
C TYR A 101 12.80 7.28 2.76
N GLU A 102 13.09 8.57 2.77
CA GLU A 102 13.52 9.28 3.99
C GLU A 102 12.42 9.24 5.06
N LYS A 103 11.16 9.48 4.68
CA LYS A 103 10.01 9.33 5.60
C LYS A 103 9.89 7.91 6.16
N ALA A 104 10.06 6.89 5.32
CA ALA A 104 10.01 5.50 5.75
C ALA A 104 11.11 5.16 6.76
N ALA A 105 12.34 5.59 6.50
CA ALA A 105 13.48 5.38 7.39
C ALA A 105 13.26 6.06 8.76
N GLN A 106 12.88 7.33 8.76
CA GLN A 106 12.63 8.09 10.01
C GLN A 106 11.56 7.44 10.89
N LEU A 107 10.47 6.96 10.28
CA LEU A 107 9.39 6.32 11.04
C LEU A 107 9.81 4.95 11.59
N ASN A 108 10.60 4.19 10.82
CA ASN A 108 11.11 2.89 11.27
C ASN A 108 12.10 3.06 12.45
N ASP A 109 13.00 4.04 12.36
CA ASP A 109 13.94 4.38 13.44
C ASP A 109 13.19 4.83 14.70
N SER A 110 12.15 5.66 14.55
CA SER A 110 11.31 6.11 15.67
C SER A 110 10.63 4.94 16.38
N LYS A 111 10.11 3.95 15.62
CA LYS A 111 9.51 2.73 16.18
C LYS A 111 10.55 1.86 16.88
N ALA A 112 11.74 1.71 16.30
CA ALA A 112 12.84 0.94 16.90
C ALA A 112 13.30 1.55 18.23
N GLN A 113 13.43 2.88 18.31
CA GLN A 113 13.78 3.59 19.54
C GLN A 113 12.74 3.38 20.64
N PHE A 114 11.44 3.39 20.30
CA PHE A 114 10.37 3.13 21.27
C PHE A 114 10.41 1.69 21.81
N ASN A 115 10.70 0.71 20.95
CA ASN A 115 10.74 -0.71 21.34
C ASN A 115 11.93 -1.08 22.24
N VAL A 116 13.03 -0.32 22.22
CA VAL A 116 14.19 -0.54 23.10
C VAL A 116 14.03 0.17 24.46
N ALA A 117 13.07 1.10 24.58
CA ALA A 117 12.82 1.89 25.78
C ALA A 117 11.76 1.30 26.75
N LEU A 118 11.24 0.10 26.47
CA LEU A 118 10.26 -0.66 27.26
C LEU A 118 10.90 -1.90 27.89
#